data_AF-A0AAE2XYU0-F1
#
_entry.id   AF-A0AAE2XYU0-F1
#
_cell.length_a   1.000
_cell.length_b   1.000
_cell.length_c   1.000
_cell.angle_alpha   90.00
_cell.angle_beta   90.00
_cell.angle_gamma   90.00
#
_symmetry.space_group_name_H-M   'P 1'
#
loop_
_entity.id
_entity.type
_entity.pdbx_description
1 polymer ?
#
loop_
_entity_poly.entity_id
_entity_poly.type
_entity_poly.pdbx_seq_one_letter_code
_entity_poly.pdbx_strand_id
1 'polypeptide(L)' 'MNCLICGVNTNEGSDYCENHLSAYINLREAYNEWKKAMDITWQEYLKKVIENENTGEWVRELAIHLLNENLE' A
#
# COMPACT_ATOMS: atom_id res chain seq x y z
N MET A 1 7.48 10.21 -15.71
CA MET A 1 6.90 8.87 -15.44
C MET A 1 5.59 9.09 -14.68
N ASN A 2 4.65 8.17 -14.78
CA ASN A 2 3.32 8.31 -14.19
C ASN A 2 3.13 7.27 -13.10
N CYS A 3 2.44 7.64 -12.03
CA CYS A 3 2.13 6.76 -10.91
C CYS A 3 1.38 5.54 -11.42
N LEU A 4 1.82 4.34 -11.03
CA LEU A 4 1.19 3.08 -11.45
C LEU A 4 -0.28 2.96 -11.01
N ILE A 5 -0.69 3.73 -10.00
CA ILE A 5 -2.04 3.67 -9.41
C ILE A 5 -2.96 4.75 -9.97
N CYS A 6 -2.54 6.02 -9.94
CA CYS A 6 -3.41 7.16 -10.29
C CYS A 6 -2.97 7.93 -11.55
N GLY A 7 -1.84 7.58 -12.16
CA GLY A 7 -1.33 8.23 -13.37
C GLY A 7 -0.74 9.63 -13.18
N VAL A 8 -0.75 10.17 -11.96
CA VAL A 8 -0.12 11.47 -11.64
C VAL A 8 1.40 11.39 -11.81
N ASN A 9 2.04 12.47 -12.25
CA ASN A 9 3.50 12.51 -12.43
C ASN A 9 4.25 12.07 -11.17
N THR A 10 5.30 11.28 -11.38
CA THR A 10 6.22 10.82 -10.33
C THR A 10 7.54 11.58 -10.38
N ASN A 11 8.23 11.59 -9.24
CA ASN A 11 9.62 11.99 -9.18
C ASN A 11 10.51 10.96 -9.90
N GLU A 12 11.65 11.40 -10.42
CA GLU A 12 12.58 10.52 -11.14
C GLU A 12 13.03 9.35 -10.24
N GLY A 13 12.88 8.12 -10.73
CA GLY A 13 13.23 6.90 -9.99
C GLY A 13 12.14 6.35 -9.05
N SER A 14 10.90 6.88 -9.10
CA SER A 14 9.77 6.31 -8.37
C SER A 14 8.62 5.90 -9.29
N ASP A 15 8.05 4.73 -9.00
CA ASP A 15 6.84 4.19 -9.63
C ASP A 15 5.55 4.84 -9.09
N TYR A 16 5.65 5.58 -7.98
CA TYR A 16 4.53 6.18 -7.27
C TYR A 16 4.64 7.70 -7.22
N CYS A 17 3.49 8.39 -7.23
CA CYS A 17 3.48 9.82 -6.90
C CYS A 17 3.76 10.02 -5.40
N GLU A 18 3.99 11.26 -4.97
CA GLU A 18 4.37 11.56 -3.58
C GLU A 18 3.39 10.96 -2.55
N ASN A 19 2.08 11.05 -2.80
CA ASN A 19 1.07 10.52 -1.90
C ASN A 19 1.12 8.98 -1.81
N HIS A 20 1.19 8.29 -2.94
CA HIS A 20 1.27 6.83 -2.96
C HIS A 20 2.63 6.31 -2.46
N LEU A 21 3.71 7.07 -2.63
CA LEU A 21 5.02 6.75 -2.06
C LEU A 21 5.01 6.87 -0.53
N SER A 22 4.46 7.97 0.01
CA SER A 22 4.25 8.13 1.45
C SER A 22 3.33 7.05 2.02
N ALA A 23 2.26 6.71 1.30
CA ALA A 23 1.36 5.62 1.67
C ALA A 23 2.10 4.27 1.71
N TYR A 24 2.98 3.99 0.76
CA TYR A 24 3.78 2.77 0.71
C TYR A 24 4.71 2.63 1.91
N ILE A 25 5.43 3.70 2.25
CA ILE A 25 6.32 3.73 3.42
C ILE A 25 5.51 3.44 4.69
N ASN A 26 4.42 4.18 4.91
CA ASN A 26 3.56 4.01 6.09
C ASN A 26 2.93 2.60 6.15
N LEU A 27 2.48 2.07 5.01
CA LEU A 27 1.86 0.74 4.92
C LEU A 27 2.87 -0.37 5.30
N ARG A 28 4.13 -0.24 4.87
CA ARG A 28 5.21 -1.18 5.19
C ARG A 28 5.63 -1.11 6.64
N GLU A 29 5.73 0.10 7.21
CA GLU A 29 6.05 0.29 8.63
C GLU A 29 4.96 -0.31 9.53
N ALA A 30 3.69 -0.01 9.26
CA ALA A 30 2.57 -0.55 10.02
C ALA A 30 2.48 -2.09 9.94
N TYR A 31 2.81 -2.69 8.80
CA TYR A 31 2.85 -4.15 8.69
C TYR A 31 3.85 -4.80 9.64
N ASN A 32 5.03 -4.20 9.82
CA ASN A 32 6.03 -4.75 10.73
C ASN A 32 5.49 -4.81 12.18
N GLU A 33 4.71 -3.81 12.59
CA GLU A 33 4.08 -3.78 13.90
C GLU A 33 2.92 -4.79 14.01
N TRP A 34 2.08 -4.89 12.98
CA TRP A 34 0.98 -5.86 12.94
C TRP A 34 1.48 -7.30 12.92
N LYS A 35 2.55 -7.57 12.16
CA LYS A 35 3.16 -8.90 12.10
C LYS A 35 3.69 -9.34 13.48
N LYS A 36 4.33 -8.43 14.23
CA LYS A 36 4.80 -8.72 15.59
C LYS A 36 3.64 -8.99 16.55
N ALA A 37 2.52 -8.29 16.39
CA ALA A 37 1.39 -8.37 17.31
C ALA A 37 0.42 -9.53 17.02
N MET A 38 0.29 -9.94 15.76
CA MET A 38 -0.81 -10.79 15.31
C MET A 38 -0.38 -12.02 14.49
N ASP A 39 0.92 -12.20 14.22
CA ASP A 39 1.46 -13.29 13.37
C ASP A 39 0.72 -13.46 12.03
N ILE A 40 0.49 -12.34 11.33
CA ILE A 40 -0.22 -12.32 10.04
C ILE A 40 0.75 -12.24 8.86
N THR A 41 0.32 -12.77 7.72
CA THR A 41 1.01 -12.63 6.43
C THR A 41 0.77 -11.26 5.80
N TRP A 42 1.58 -10.92 4.79
CA TRP A 42 1.45 -9.67 4.04
C TRP A 42 0.09 -9.56 3.34
N GLN A 43 -0.38 -10.65 2.71
CA GLN A 43 -1.68 -10.66 2.03
C GLN A 43 -2.85 -10.49 3.01
N GLU A 44 -2.82 -11.14 4.18
CA GLU A 44 -3.84 -10.97 5.21
C GLU A 44 -3.87 -9.55 5.78
N TYR A 45 -2.69 -8.96 5.97
CA TYR A 45 -2.57 -7.56 6.36
C TYR A 45 -3.20 -6.63 5.32
N LEU A 46 -2.86 -6.77 4.05
CA LEU A 46 -3.43 -5.94 2.98
C LEU A 46 -4.95 -6.04 2.93
N LYS A 47 -5.51 -7.25 3.05
CA LYS A 47 -6.97 -7.45 3.11
C LYS A 47 -7.61 -6.68 4.29
N LYS A 48 -7.02 -6.79 5.48
CA LYS A 48 -7.49 -6.05 6.67
C LYS A 48 -7.40 -4.53 6.49
N VAL A 49 -6.35 -4.04 5.83
CA VAL A 49 -6.20 -2.61 5.52
C VAL A 49 -7.28 -2.14 4.55
N ILE A 50 -7.58 -2.92 3.51
CA ILE A 50 -8.62 -2.61 2.51
C ILE A 50 -10.01 -2.56 3.16
N GLU A 51 -10.32 -3.54 4.01
CA GLU A 51 -11.61 -3.70 4.70
C GLU A 51 -11.83 -2.68 5.83
N ASN A 52 -10.78 -2.05 6.34
CA ASN A 52 -10.89 -1.05 7.40
C ASN A 52 -11.38 0.29 6.85
N GLU A 53 -12.57 0.72 7.27
CA GLU A 53 -13.20 1.98 6.86
C GLU A 53 -12.36 3.21 7.24
N ASN A 54 -11.56 3.13 8.30
CA ASN A 54 -10.69 4.22 8.76
C ASN A 54 -9.39 4.34 7.96
N THR A 55 -9.09 3.40 7.06
CA THR A 55 -7.93 3.48 6.18
C THR A 55 -8.08 4.66 5.22
N GLY A 56 -7.06 5.51 5.14
CA GLY A 56 -7.00 6.61 4.17
C GLY A 56 -7.00 6.10 2.73
N GLU A 57 -7.61 6.86 1.83
CA GLU A 57 -7.82 6.48 0.42
C GLU A 57 -6.53 6.05 -0.30
N TRP A 58 -5.46 6.86 -0.21
CA TRP A 58 -4.16 6.55 -0.82
C TRP A 58 -3.59 5.20 -0.38
N VAL A 59 -3.75 4.86 0.91
CA VAL A 59 -3.29 3.58 1.47
C VAL A 59 -4.17 2.43 0.99
N ARG A 60 -5.48 2.65 0.89
CA ARG A 60 -6.43 1.64 0.39
C ARG A 60 -6.18 1.32 -1.08
N GLU A 61 -6.04 2.33 -1.93
CA GLU A 61 -5.74 2.15 -3.37
C GLU A 61 -4.43 1.38 -3.58
N LEU A 62 -3.38 1.77 -2.84
CA LEU A 62 -2.10 1.09 -2.89
C LEU A 62 -2.22 -0.37 -2.41
N ALA A 63 -2.95 -0.62 -1.32
CA ALA A 63 -3.14 -1.98 -0.82
C ALA A 63 -3.86 -2.87 -1.84
N ILE A 64 -4.85 -2.34 -2.56
CA ILE A 64 -5.52 -3.05 -3.66
C ILE A 64 -4.54 -3.35 -4.80
N HIS A 65 -3.75 -2.36 -5.22
CA HIS A 65 -2.75 -2.52 -6.26
C HIS A 65 -1.73 -3.63 -5.91
N LEU A 66 -1.12 -3.56 -4.73
CA LEU A 66 -0.14 -4.55 -4.27
C LEU A 66 -0.76 -5.94 -4.08
N LEU A 67 -2.01 -6.04 -3.64
CA LEU A 67 -2.68 -7.33 -3.48
C LEU A 67 -2.88 -8.00 -4.84
N ASN A 68 -3.19 -7.22 -5.88
CA ASN A 68 -3.37 -7.73 -7.24
C ASN A 68 -2.04 -8.15 -7.88
N GLU A 69 -0.95 -7.42 -7.65
CA GLU A 69 0.38 -7.81 -8.17
C GLU A 69 0.91 -9.12 -7.54
N ASN A 70 0.52 -9.45 -6.31
CA ASN A 70 0.92 -10.69 -5.63
C ASN A 70 0.09 -11.93 -6.03
N LEU A 71 -0.81 -11.81 -7.01
CA LEU A 71 -1.67 -12.90 -7.49
C LEU A 71 -1.24 -13.47 -8.85
N GLU A 72 -0.20 -12.92 -9.47
CA GLU A 72 0.38 -13.38 -10.75
C GLU A 72 1.62 -14.27 -10.59
#